data_AF-A0A3A8MJN7-F1
#
_entry.id   AF-A0A3A8MJN7-F1
#
_cell.length_a   1.000
_cell.length_b   1.000
_cell.length_c   1.000
_cell.angle_alpha   90.00
_cell.angle_beta   90.00
_cell.angle_gamma   90.00
#
_symmetry.space_group_name_H-M   'P 1'
#
loop_
_entity.id
_entity.type
_entity.pdbx_description
1 polymer ?
#
loop_
_entity_poly.entity_id
_entity_poly.type
_entity_poly.pdbx_seq_one_letter_code
_entity_poly.pdbx_strand_id
1 'polypeptide(L)' 'VGNIAISLDMEQSAISHQLKTLKDARLVKSRREGKSMLYSLDDLHVFSILEQVLTHVNELEK' A
#
# COMPACT_ATOMS: atom_id res chain seq x y z
N VAL A 1 -5.61 8.10 4.85
CA VAL A 1 -6.37 7.76 3.61
C VAL A 1 -6.50 8.97 2.70
N GLY A 2 -7.10 10.09 3.13
CA GLY A 2 -7.29 11.28 2.28
C GLY A 2 -6.03 11.76 1.55
N ASN A 3 -4.89 11.85 2.24
CA ASN A 3 -3.62 12.21 1.60
C ASN A 3 -3.19 11.22 0.51
N ILE A 4 -3.36 9.90 0.73
CA ILE A 4 -2.98 8.86 -0.24
C ILE A 4 -3.87 8.97 -1.49
N ALA A 5 -5.16 9.23 -1.31
CA ALA A 5 -6.11 9.43 -2.39
C ALA A 5 -5.76 10.65 -3.25
N ILE A 6 -5.38 11.77 -2.62
CA ILE A 6 -4.94 12.98 -3.33
C ILE A 6 -3.63 12.73 -4.08
N SER A 7 -2.65 12.07 -3.46
CA SER A 7 -1.34 11.80 -4.09
C SER A 7 -1.42 10.87 -5.30
N LEU A 8 -2.42 9.99 -5.34
CA LEU A 8 -2.63 9.03 -6.43
C LEU A 8 -3.69 9.49 -7.45
N ASP A 9 -4.32 10.66 -7.23
CA ASP A 9 -5.48 11.14 -8.00
C ASP A 9 -6.61 10.09 -8.13
N MET A 10 -6.93 9.45 -7.00
CA MET A 10 -7.92 8.37 -6.92
C MET A 10 -9.01 8.67 -5.90
N GLU A 11 -10.19 8.08 -6.08
CA GLU A 11 -11.27 8.18 -5.10
C GLU A 11 -10.90 7.55 -3.75
N GLN A 12 -11.30 8.19 -2.66
CA GLN A 12 -11.04 7.70 -1.30
C GLN A 12 -11.66 6.32 -1.03
N SER A 13 -12.79 6.02 -1.67
CA SER A 13 -13.49 4.72 -1.61
C SER A 13 -12.61 3.60 -2.18
N ALA A 14 -12.04 3.81 -3.37
CA ALA A 14 -11.15 2.89 -4.04
C ALA A 14 -9.87 2.64 -3.23
N ILE A 15 -9.23 3.71 -2.75
CA ILE A 15 -8.03 3.60 -1.90
C ILE A 15 -8.34 2.88 -0.58
N SER A 16 -9.50 3.15 0.04
CA SER A 16 -9.89 2.47 1.28
C SER A 16 -10.08 0.96 1.07
N HIS A 17 -10.67 0.56 -0.05
CA HIS A 17 -10.83 -0.84 -0.41
C HIS A 17 -9.48 -1.52 -0.63
N GLN A 18 -8.59 -0.90 -1.42
CA GLN A 18 -7.25 -1.43 -1.68
C GLN A 18 -6.41 -1.52 -0.40
N LEU A 19 -6.43 -0.49 0.46
CA LEU A 19 -5.74 -0.51 1.74
C LEU A 19 -6.27 -1.59 2.68
N LYS A 20 -7.56 -1.92 2.59
CA LYS A 20 -8.13 -3.06 3.32
C LYS A 20 -7.56 -4.37 2.80
N THR A 21 -7.54 -4.59 1.48
CA THR A 21 -6.93 -5.79 0.89
C THR A 21 -5.46 -5.95 1.28
N LEU A 22 -4.68 -4.86 1.24
CA LEU A 22 -3.27 -4.89 1.65
C LEU A 22 -3.10 -5.19 3.15
N LYS A 23 -4.03 -4.70 3.99
CA LYS A 23 -4.03 -4.98 5.42
C LYS A 23 -4.37 -6.44 5.71
N ASP A 24 -5.35 -6.99 5.01
CA ASP A 24 -5.76 -8.39 5.14
C ASP A 24 -4.62 -9.33 4.68
N ALA A 25 -3.84 -8.91 3.69
CA ALA A 25 -2.62 -9.58 3.24
C ALA A 25 -1.39 -9.32 4.14
N ARG A 26 -1.52 -8.58 5.25
CA ARG A 26 -0.44 -8.21 6.18
C ARG A 26 0.73 -7.45 5.53
N LEU A 27 0.46 -6.71 4.46
CA LEU A 27 1.45 -5.86 3.78
C LEU A 27 1.50 -4.46 4.40
N VAL A 28 0.37 -4.01 4.95
CA VAL A 28 0.26 -2.72 5.63
C VAL A 28 -0.43 -2.87 6.98
N LYS A 29 -0.02 -2.04 7.93
CA LYS A 29 -0.69 -1.85 9.22
C LYS A 29 -1.41 -0.51 9.25
N SER A 30 -2.47 -0.46 10.04
CA SER A 30 -3.27 0.75 10.24
C SER A 30 -3.29 1.12 11.72
N ARG A 31 -3.09 2.40 12.03
CA ARG A 31 -3.32 2.95 13.38
C ARG A 31 -4.29 4.12 13.33
N ARG A 32 -5.13 4.23 14.35
CA ARG A 32 -6.05 5.36 14.49
C ARG A 32 -5.38 6.48 15.28
N GLU A 33 -5.40 7.69 14.73
CA GLU A 33 -4.90 8.89 15.38
C GLU A 33 -6.01 9.96 15.32
N GLY A 34 -6.70 10.14 16.44
CA GLY A 34 -7.92 10.95 16.51
C GLY A 34 -9.00 10.46 15.54
N LYS A 35 -9.39 11.32 14.59
CA LYS A 35 -10.39 11.01 13.55
C LYS A 35 -9.77 10.35 12.30
N SER A 36 -8.45 10.29 12.22
CA SER A 36 -7.73 9.82 11.02
C SER A 36 -7.26 8.37 11.17
N MET A 37 -7.33 7.62 10.07
CA MET A 37 -6.65 6.33 9.95
C MET A 37 -5.34 6.52 9.17
N LEU A 38 -4.23 6.22 9.84
CA LEU A 38 -2.89 6.24 9.27
C LEU A 38 -2.48 4.82 8.87
N TYR A 39 -1.82 4.70 7.73
CA TYR A 39 -1.32 3.44 7.20
C TYR A 39 0.20 3.49 7.06
N SER A 40 0.86 2.37 7.28
CA SER A 40 2.31 2.20 7.13
C SER A 40 2.63 0.77 6.73
N LEU A 41 3.81 0.52 6.16
CA LEU A 41 4.28 -0.82 5.85
C LEU A 41 4.38 -1.67 7.12
N ASP A 42 3.93 -2.92 7.03
CA ASP A 42 4.01 -3.85 8.17
C ASP A 42 5.34 -4.63 8.14
N ASP A 43 5.67 -5.21 6.98
CA ASP A 43 6.85 -6.05 6.78
C ASP A 43 7.74 -5.48 5.67
N LEU A 44 8.88 -4.90 6.08
CA LEU A 44 9.90 -4.39 5.15
C LEU A 44 10.59 -5.52 4.37
N HIS A 45 10.69 -6.72 4.93
CA HIS A 45 11.28 -7.86 4.24
C HIS A 45 10.41 -8.31 3.06
N VAL A 46 9.10 -8.43 3.26
CA VAL A 46 8.16 -8.72 2.17
C VAL A 46 8.21 -7.65 1.08
N PHE A 47 8.33 -6.37 1.47
CA PHE A 47 8.45 -5.28 0.50
C PHE A 47 9.74 -5.38 -0.33
N SER A 48 10.87 -5.76 0.28
CA SER A 48 12.13 -5.97 -0.45
C SER A 48 12.03 -7.11 -1.47
N ILE A 49 11.31 -8.18 -1.16
CA ILE A 49 11.06 -9.28 -2.10
C ILE A 49 10.16 -8.80 -3.25
N LEU A 50 9.09 -8.06 -2.94
CA LEU A 50 8.20 -7.49 -3.97
C LEU A 50 8.95 -6.55 -4.90
N GLU A 51 9.83 -5.71 -4.37
CA GLU A 51 10.69 -4.82 -5.15
C GLU A 51 11.57 -5.62 -6.12
N GLN A 52 12.25 -6.67 -5.63
CA GLN A 52 13.07 -7.54 -6.48
C GLN A 52 12.25 -8.23 -7.58
N VAL A 53 11.04 -8.72 -7.26
CA VAL A 53 10.14 -9.34 -8.24
C VAL A 53 9.71 -8.32 -9.30
N LEU A 54 9.33 -7.11 -8.89
CA LEU A 54 8.92 -6.05 -9.81
C LEU A 54 10.08 -5.60 -10.71
N THR A 55 11.29 -5.48 -10.16
CA THR A 55 12.49 -5.22 -10.97
C THR A 55 12.69 -6.30 -12.02
N HIS A 56 12.60 -7.57 -11.63
CA HIS A 56 12.77 -8.68 -12.55
C HIS A 56 11.71 -8.73 -13.65
N VAL A 57 10.43 -8.50 -13.31
CA VAL A 57 9.35 -8.44 -14.32
C VAL A 57 9.59 -7.31 -15.31
N ASN A 58 9.98 -6.12 -14.84
CA ASN A 58 10.29 -4.99 -15.71
C ASN A 58 11.56 -5.20 -16.57
N GLU A 59 12.50 -6.04 -16.13
CA GLU A 59 13.65 -6.45 -16.95
C GLU A 59 13.25 -7.41 -18.08
N LEU A 60 12.27 -8.28 -17.84
CA LEU A 60 11.73 -9.22 -18.84
C LEU A 60 10.84 -8.56 -19.89
N GLU A 61 10.33 -7.36 -19.61
CA GLU A 61 9.53 -6.55 -20.55
C GLU A 61 10.39 -5.73 -21.53
N LYS A 62 11.73 -5.82 -21.46
CA LYS A 62 12.68 -5.23 -22.42
C LYS A 62 13.18 -6.24 -23.44
#